data_AF-A0A9W4DVT4-F1
#
_entry.id   AF-A0A9W4DVT4-F1
#
_cell.length_a   1.000
_cell.length_b   1.000
_cell.length_c   1.000
_cell.angle_alpha   90.00
_cell.angle_beta   90.00
_cell.angle_gamma   90.00
#
_symmetry.space_group_name_H-M   'P 1'
#
loop_
_entity.id
_entity.type
_entity.pdbx_description
1 polymer ?
#
loop_
_entity_poly.entity_id
_entity_poly.type
_entity_poly.pdbx_seq_one_letter_code
_entity_poly.pdbx_strand_id
1 'polypeptide(L)' 'MAHTKRRAHSGPVPEPKYRIRAHQTDSTVTVYQAYMPEIGLPAAREGRFPAAWQRDRMTWIKPRS' A
#
# COMPACT_ATOMS: atom_id res chain seq x y z
N MET A 1 8.81 -17.27 -18.80
CA MET A 1 9.23 -15.86 -19.00
C MET A 1 8.02 -15.02 -19.39
N ALA A 2 7.24 -14.53 -18.42
CA ALA A 2 6.09 -13.67 -18.71
C ALA A 2 6.58 -12.22 -18.82
N HIS A 3 6.55 -11.67 -20.03
CA HIS A 3 6.78 -10.24 -20.24
C HIS A 3 5.63 -9.47 -19.56
N THR A 4 5.89 -8.87 -18.40
CA THR A 4 5.04 -7.78 -17.89
C THR A 4 5.17 -6.64 -18.88
N LYS A 5 4.18 -6.50 -19.76
CA LYS A 5 4.08 -5.36 -20.68
C LYS A 5 3.83 -4.13 -19.82
N ARG A 6 4.90 -3.35 -19.55
CA ARG A 6 4.77 -1.99 -19.01
C ARG A 6 3.72 -1.28 -19.86
N ARG A 7 2.56 -0.93 -19.26
CA ARG A 7 1.65 0.00 -19.93
C ARG A 7 2.38 1.35 -19.95
N ALA A 8 3.08 1.60 -21.04
CA ALA A 8 3.58 2.93 -21.33
C ALA A 8 2.35 3.82 -21.57
N HIS A 9 1.98 4.61 -20.57
CA HIS A 9 1.06 5.72 -20.77
C HIS A 9 1.83 6.81 -21.50
N SER A 10 1.80 6.74 -22.83
CA SER A 10 2.45 7.69 -23.73
C SER A 10 1.62 8.99 -23.80
N GLY A 11 1.66 9.80 -22.75
CA GLY A 11 1.00 11.11 -22.68
C GLY A 11 0.84 11.62 -21.24
N PRO A 12 0.64 12.93 -21.02
CA PRO A 12 0.30 13.44 -19.69
C PRO A 12 -1.02 12.79 -19.24
N VAL A 13 -0.94 11.92 -18.24
CA VAL A 13 -2.15 11.35 -17.61
C VAL A 13 -2.73 12.45 -16.72
N PRO A 14 -3.92 12.99 -17.03
CA PRO A 14 -4.56 13.94 -16.12
C PRO A 14 -4.70 13.29 -14.74
N GLU A 15 -4.43 14.06 -13.69
CA GLU A 15 -4.41 13.51 -12.34
C GLU A 15 -5.81 12.96 -11.98
N PRO A 16 -5.95 11.65 -11.71
CA PRO A 16 -7.23 11.05 -11.31
C PRO A 16 -7.71 11.69 -10.02
N LYS A 17 -8.99 12.06 -9.99
CA LYS A 17 -9.68 12.59 -8.79
C LYS A 17 -9.51 11.68 -7.56
N TYR A 18 -9.47 10.37 -7.78
CA TYR A 18 -9.24 9.36 -6.75
C TYR A 18 -7.95 8.61 -7.04
N ARG A 19 -6.88 8.99 -6.34
CA ARG A 19 -5.56 8.36 -6.46
C ARG A 19 -5.06 7.92 -5.08
N ILE A 20 -4.58 6.68 -5.02
CA ILE A 20 -3.79 6.19 -3.90
C ILE A 20 -2.34 6.65 -4.14
N ARG A 21 -1.77 7.38 -3.17
CA ARG A 21 -0.35 7.77 -3.21
C ARG A 21 0.47 6.65 -2.60
N ALA A 22 1.34 6.06 -3.40
CA ALA A 22 2.26 5.01 -2.97
C ALA A 22 3.59 5.17 -3.71
N HIS A 23 4.68 4.76 -3.06
CA HIS A 23 5.98 4.62 -3.70
C HIS A 23 6.13 3.18 -4.19
N GLN A 24 6.46 3.00 -5.47
CA GLN A 24 6.62 1.68 -6.08
C GLN A 24 7.71 1.69 -7.16
N THR A 25 8.38 0.56 -7.31
CA THR A 25 9.29 0.27 -8.43
C THR A 25 8.67 -0.84 -9.29
N ASP A 26 9.37 -1.28 -10.33
CA ASP A 26 8.93 -2.40 -11.16
C ASP A 26 8.82 -3.73 -10.38
N SER A 27 9.50 -3.85 -9.23
CA SER A 27 9.53 -5.09 -8.42
C SER A 27 9.09 -4.92 -6.97
N THR A 28 8.86 -3.68 -6.49
CA THR A 28 8.56 -3.42 -5.08
C THR A 28 7.45 -2.39 -4.89
N VAL A 29 6.68 -2.55 -3.82
CA VAL A 29 5.72 -1.56 -3.34
C VAL A 29 6.11 -1.21 -1.90
N THR A 30 6.19 0.08 -1.57
CA THR A 30 6.42 0.53 -0.21
C THR A 30 5.09 0.58 0.54
N VAL A 31 4.96 -0.23 1.59
CA VAL A 31 3.82 -0.22 2.49
C VAL A 31 4.17 0.56 3.75
N TYR A 32 3.39 1.60 4.04
CA TYR A 32 3.47 2.31 5.31
C TYR A 32 2.55 1.61 6.30
N GLN A 33 3.16 1.09 7.35
CA GLN A 33 2.44 0.33 8.34
C GLN A 33 1.89 1.27 9.42
N ALA A 34 0.56 1.29 9.58
CA ALA A 34 -0.12 2.11 10.58
C ALA A 34 -0.06 1.53 11.99
N TYR A 35 0.05 0.20 12.11
CA TYR A 35 0.03 -0.51 13.39
C TYR A 35 1.42 -0.96 13.81
N MET A 36 1.64 -1.10 15.12
CA MET A 36 2.89 -1.65 15.67
C MET A 36 3.23 -3.03 15.05
N PRO A 37 4.52 -3.43 15.05
CA PRO A 37 4.96 -4.70 14.42
C PRO A 37 4.18 -5.93 14.89
N GLU A 38 3.75 -5.96 16.15
CA GLU A 38 2.93 -7.00 16.77
C GLU A 38 1.53 -7.16 16.15
N ILE A 39 1.03 -6.15 15.43
CA ILE A 39 -0.23 -6.21 14.67
C ILE A 39 0.06 -6.38 13.18
N GLY A 40 1.01 -5.62 12.64
CA GLY A 40 1.26 -5.55 11.21
C GLY A 40 1.82 -6.83 10.60
N LEU A 41 2.83 -7.40 11.24
CA LEU A 41 3.52 -8.57 10.69
C LEU A 41 2.63 -9.82 10.71
N PRO A 42 1.90 -10.13 11.81
CA PRO A 42 0.93 -11.22 11.78
C PRO A 42 -0.19 -10.99 10.76
N ALA A 43 -0.71 -9.77 10.66
CA ALA A 43 -1.76 -9.46 9.69
C ALA A 43 -1.34 -9.68 8.23
N ALA A 44 -0.12 -9.26 7.86
CA ALA A 44 0.41 -9.47 6.52
C ALA A 44 0.69 -10.97 6.23
N ARG A 45 1.15 -11.71 7.23
CA ARG A 45 1.48 -13.13 7.10
C ARG A 45 0.24 -14.03 7.02
N GLU A 46 -0.76 -13.75 7.85
CA GLU A 46 -1.92 -14.62 8.10
C GLU A 46 -3.19 -14.14 7.40
N GLY A 47 -3.18 -12.91 6.85
CA GLY A 47 -4.36 -12.30 6.23
C GLY A 47 -5.47 -11.97 7.22
N ARG A 48 -5.19 -11.96 8.54
CA ARG A 48 -6.15 -11.65 9.61
C ARG A 48 -5.52 -10.82 10.72
N PHE A 49 -6.30 -9.92 11.30
CA PHE A 49 -5.84 -9.10 12.42
C PHE A 49 -5.81 -9.91 13.73
N PRO A 50 -4.77 -9.76 14.56
CA PRO A 50 -4.70 -10.40 15.87
C PRO A 50 -5.64 -9.72 16.87
N ALA A 51 -5.86 -10.35 18.04
CA ALA A 51 -6.74 -9.83 19.08
C ALA A 51 -6.34 -8.43 19.62
N ALA A 52 -5.07 -8.03 19.45
CA ALA A 52 -4.58 -6.70 19.82
C ALA A 52 -5.07 -5.58 18.89
N TRP A 53 -5.60 -5.92 17.71
CA TRP A 53 -6.15 -4.93 16.78
C TRP A 53 -7.52 -4.44 17.23
N GLN A 54 -7.78 -3.13 17.08
CA GLN A 54 -9.04 -2.50 17.44
C GLN A 54 -9.61 -1.71 16.26
N ARG A 55 -10.90 -1.93 15.97
CA ARG A 55 -11.57 -1.34 14.79
C ARG A 55 -11.81 0.16 14.90
N ASP A 56 -11.98 0.67 16.11
CA ASP A 56 -12.22 2.08 16.42
C ASP A 56 -10.95 2.93 16.33
N ARG A 57 -9.77 2.32 16.48
CA ARG A 57 -8.46 2.97 16.25
C ARG A 57 -8.09 3.05 14.77
N MET A 58 -8.88 3.80 14.01
CA MET A 58 -8.52 4.09 12.63
C MET A 58 -7.38 5.12 12.59
N THR A 59 -6.19 4.70 12.17
CA THR A 59 -5.02 5.58 11.95
C THR A 59 -4.68 5.64 10.47
N TRP A 60 -4.61 6.85 9.91
CA TRP A 60 -4.31 7.06 8.49
C TRP A 60 -2.93 7.70 8.33
N ILE A 61 -1.99 7.00 7.69
CA ILE A 61 -0.67 7.52 7.36
C ILE A 61 -0.63 7.84 5.86
N LYS A 62 -0.72 9.13 5.50
CA LYS A 62 -0.40 9.63 4.15
C LYS A 62 1.04 10.13 4.17
N PRO A 63 1.99 9.50 3.46
CA PRO A 63 3.24 10.15 3.13
C PRO A 63 2.93 11.42 2.33
N ARG A 64 3.49 12.55 2.74
CA ARG A 64 3.58 13.70 1.84
C ARG A 64 4.69 13.40 0.82
N SER A 65 4.40 13.71 -0.44
CA SER A 65 5.42 13.79 -1.49
C SER A 65 6.36 14.94 -1.19
#